data_AF-A0A844GFF3-F1
#
_entry.id   AF-A0A844GFF3-F1
#
_cell.length_a   1.000
_cell.length_b   1.000
_cell.length_c   1.000
_cell.angle_alpha   90.00
_cell.angle_beta   90.00
_cell.angle_gamma   90.00
#
_symmetry.space_group_name_H-M   'P 1'
#
loop_
_entity.id
_entity.type
_entity.pdbx_description
1 polymer ?
#
loop_
_entity_poly.entity_id
_entity_poly.type
_entity_poly.pdbx_seq_one_letter_code
_entity_poly.pdbx_strand_id
1 'polypeptide(L)'
;MDNKPYAKTLQDELDWKLLDQLYGVVAQISSFCFETKKFCVTTEFVVLTLMVKFTNGTLDHSIFVAAFVIPLCFWFLDATGYFYQVKLRGTMESIRQHLAAREGSTLVTAQGEKVISPERVSHSALKRVLEATFNHSMWLYAVLVSAALIVWALFIWKLIK
;
A
#
# COMPACT_ATOMS: atom_id res chain seq x y z
N MET A 1 -7.47 -31.38 -37.15
CA MET A 1 -6.75 -30.50 -36.21
C MET A 1 -6.18 -31.39 -35.14
N ASP A 2 -4.86 -31.56 -35.14
CA ASP A 2 -4.14 -32.48 -34.27
C ASP A 2 -3.98 -31.80 -32.90
N ASN A 3 -4.84 -32.17 -31.94
CA ASN A 3 -4.91 -31.53 -30.64
C ASN A 3 -3.80 -32.11 -29.73
N LYS A 4 -2.56 -31.70 -29.97
CA LYS A 4 -1.44 -32.11 -29.12
C LYS A 4 -1.66 -31.54 -27.71
N PRO A 5 -1.60 -32.37 -26.66
CA PRO A 5 -1.74 -31.88 -25.29
C PRO A 5 -0.62 -30.87 -24.99
N TYR A 6 -0.97 -29.80 -24.28
CA TYR A 6 -0.01 -28.79 -23.84
C TYR A 6 1.16 -29.46 -23.10
N ALA A 7 2.36 -29.30 -23.63
CA ALA A 7 3.60 -29.77 -23.01
C ALA A 7 4.33 -28.55 -22.43
N LYS A 8 4.34 -28.45 -21.10
CA LYS A 8 4.96 -27.32 -20.39
C LYS A 8 6.42 -27.19 -20.80
N THR A 9 6.80 -26.06 -21.38
CA THR A 9 8.20 -25.82 -21.76
C THR A 9 9.00 -25.37 -20.53
N LEU A 10 10.33 -25.53 -20.58
CA LEU A 10 11.23 -25.01 -19.54
C LEU A 10 11.01 -23.51 -19.29
N GLN A 11 10.75 -22.74 -20.36
CA GLN A 11 10.48 -21.32 -20.27
C GLN A 11 9.18 -21.06 -19.50
N ASP A 12 8.13 -21.85 -19.73
CA ASP A 12 6.87 -21.68 -19.02
C ASP A 12 7.05 -22.04 -17.54
N GLU A 13 7.83 -23.08 -17.22
CA GLU A 13 8.16 -23.38 -15.82
C GLU A 13 8.89 -22.22 -15.13
N LEU A 14 9.83 -21.58 -15.83
CA LEU A 14 10.55 -20.42 -15.30
C LEU A 14 9.62 -19.21 -15.11
N ASP A 15 8.75 -18.92 -16.08
CA ASP A 15 7.78 -17.82 -16.03
C ASP A 15 6.77 -18.04 -14.90
N TRP A 16 6.27 -19.27 -14.71
CA TRP A 16 5.38 -19.63 -13.60
C TRP A 16 6.08 -19.50 -12.23
N LYS A 17 7.32 -19.97 -12.09
CA LYS A 17 8.10 -19.80 -10.85
C LYS A 17 8.33 -18.33 -10.51
N LEU A 18 8.62 -17.51 -11.52
CA LEU A 18 8.80 -16.06 -11.34
C LEU A 18 7.49 -15.42 -10.88
N LEU A 19 6.36 -15.79 -11.48
CA LEU A 19 5.04 -15.31 -11.09
C LEU A 19 4.71 -15.66 -9.63
N ASP A 20 4.97 -16.90 -9.21
CA ASP A 20 4.76 -17.34 -7.82
C ASP A 20 5.63 -16.55 -6.83
N GLN A 21 6.90 -16.30 -7.18
CA GLN A 21 7.79 -15.45 -6.38
C GLN A 21 7.24 -14.03 -6.26
N LEU A 22 6.77 -13.42 -7.35
CA LEU A 22 6.17 -12.09 -7.33
C LEU A 22 4.92 -12.03 -6.47
N TYR A 23 4.05 -13.05 -6.52
CA TYR A 23 2.89 -13.13 -5.62
C TYR A 23 3.31 -13.19 -4.17
N GLY A 24 4.30 -14.02 -3.83
CA GLY A 24 4.84 -14.12 -2.48
C GLY A 24 5.33 -12.76 -1.97
N VAL A 25 6.09 -12.03 -2.79
CA VAL A 25 6.60 -10.69 -2.42
C VAL A 25 5.45 -9.69 -2.26
N VAL A 26 4.47 -9.66 -3.18
CA VAL A 26 3.32 -8.73 -3.06
C VAL A 26 2.49 -9.02 -1.81
N ALA A 27 2.26 -10.29 -1.48
CA ALA A 27 1.56 -10.68 -0.26
C ALA A 27 2.35 -10.26 1.00
N GLN A 28 3.67 -10.45 0.99
CA GLN A 28 4.53 -10.01 2.09
C GLN A 28 4.50 -8.49 2.29
N ILE A 29 4.57 -7.70 1.21
CA ILE A 29 4.46 -6.24 1.32
C ILE A 29 3.07 -5.84 1.82
N SER A 30 2.01 -6.53 1.40
CA SER A 30 0.66 -6.28 1.93
C SER A 30 0.56 -6.55 3.42
N SER A 31 1.16 -7.63 3.90
CA SER A 31 1.25 -7.93 5.33
C SER A 31 2.06 -6.86 6.07
N PHE A 32 3.22 -6.47 5.54
CA PHE A 32 4.04 -5.39 6.09
C PHE A 32 3.26 -4.07 6.22
N CYS A 33 2.52 -3.68 5.18
CA CYS A 33 1.66 -2.51 5.18
C CYS A 33 0.56 -2.57 6.26
N PHE A 34 0.00 -3.75 6.51
CA PHE A 34 -1.01 -3.96 7.56
C PHE A 34 -0.39 -3.89 8.96
N GLU A 35 0.75 -4.55 9.18
CA GLU A 35 1.49 -4.47 10.44
C GLU A 35 1.92 -3.03 10.76
N THR A 36 2.39 -2.30 9.74
CA THR A 36 2.79 -0.89 9.86
C THR A 36 1.63 -0.01 10.36
N LYS A 37 0.39 -0.26 9.91
CA LYS A 37 -0.80 0.45 10.39
C LYS A 37 -1.09 0.14 11.86
N LYS A 38 -0.99 -1.12 12.26
CA LYS A 38 -1.17 -1.51 13.68
C LYS A 38 -0.12 -0.84 14.56
N PHE A 39 1.15 -0.87 14.13
CA PHE A 39 2.22 -0.19 14.85
C PHE A 39 2.00 1.31 14.95
N CYS A 40 1.53 1.97 13.89
CA CYS A 40 1.18 3.39 13.94
C CYS A 40 0.21 3.70 15.09
N VAL A 41 -0.93 3.01 15.14
CA VAL A 41 -1.96 3.24 16.17
C VAL A 41 -1.44 2.92 17.57
N THR A 42 -0.70 1.82 17.72
CA THR A 42 -0.12 1.44 19.02
C THR A 42 0.93 2.44 19.48
N THR A 43 1.84 2.86 18.61
CA THR A 43 2.88 3.86 18.93
C THR A 43 2.24 5.20 19.27
N GLU A 44 1.26 5.64 18.49
CA GLU A 44 0.52 6.88 18.75
C GLU A 44 -0.16 6.84 20.12
N PHE A 45 -0.90 5.77 20.43
CA PHE A 45 -1.54 5.60 21.74
C PHE A 45 -0.53 5.66 22.90
N VAL A 46 0.61 4.96 22.78
CA VAL A 46 1.65 4.94 23.82
C VAL A 46 2.28 6.32 23.99
N VAL A 47 2.67 6.98 22.89
CA VAL A 47 3.33 8.29 22.94
C VAL A 47 2.38 9.34 23.50
N LEU A 48 1.13 9.40 23.05
CA LEU A 48 0.15 10.36 23.58
C LEU A 48 -0.12 10.14 25.06
N THR A 49 -0.25 8.88 25.49
CA THR A 49 -0.40 8.53 26.91
C THR A 49 0.78 9.03 27.75
N LEU A 50 2.01 8.82 27.27
CA LEU A 50 3.22 9.30 27.94
C LEU A 50 3.30 10.83 27.97
N MET A 51 2.96 11.49 26.86
CA MET A 51 2.94 12.94 26.78
C MET A 51 1.97 13.55 27.78
N VAL A 52 0.74 13.04 27.87
CA VAL A 52 -0.26 13.48 28.87
C VAL A 52 0.27 13.31 30.29
N LYS A 53 1.00 12.23 30.58
CA LYS A 53 1.62 12.03 31.89
C LYS A 53 2.74 13.03 32.17
N PHE A 54 3.55 13.37 31.17
CA PHE A 54 4.63 14.37 31.32
C PHE A 54 4.14 15.80 31.40
N THR A 55 2.97 16.11 30.81
CA THR A 55 2.32 17.42 30.94
C THR A 55 1.46 17.53 32.21
N ASN A 56 1.55 16.58 33.15
CA ASN A 56 0.70 16.54 34.35
C ASN A 56 -0.80 16.61 34.04
N GLY A 57 -1.22 16.03 32.90
CA GLY A 57 -2.62 16.01 32.47
C GLY A 57 -3.11 17.29 31.78
N THR A 58 -2.26 18.29 31.53
CA THR A 58 -2.64 19.46 30.74
C THR A 58 -2.45 19.21 29.24
N LEU A 59 -3.33 19.79 28.41
CA LEU A 59 -3.12 19.78 26.98
C LEU A 59 -2.08 20.84 26.60
N ASP A 60 -1.09 20.43 25.83
CA ASP A 60 -0.05 21.31 25.27
C ASP A 60 0.12 21.04 23.76
N HIS A 61 0.65 22.04 23.05
CA HIS A 61 0.96 21.95 21.63
C HIS A 61 1.79 20.72 21.25
N SER A 62 2.70 20.28 22.13
CA SER A 62 3.52 19.09 21.91
C SER A 62 2.72 17.80 21.72
N ILE A 63 1.57 17.64 22.40
CA ILE A 63 0.68 16.48 22.25
C ILE A 63 0.09 16.43 20.84
N PHE A 64 -0.36 17.58 20.33
CA PHE A 64 -0.93 17.68 18.98
C PHE A 64 0.13 17.48 17.89
N VAL A 65 1.32 18.03 18.09
CA VAL A 65 2.45 17.80 17.17
C VAL A 65 2.80 16.31 17.12
N ALA A 66 2.84 15.62 18.25
CA ALA A 66 3.08 14.17 18.28
C ALA A 66 1.97 13.38 17.57
N ALA A 67 0.69 13.70 17.86
CA ALA A 67 -0.48 13.09 17.21
C ALA A 67 -0.49 13.31 15.69
N PHE A 68 0.12 14.38 15.20
CA PHE A 68 0.21 14.67 13.77
C PHE A 68 1.43 14.01 13.10
N VAL A 69 2.60 14.12 13.72
CA VAL A 69 3.87 13.65 13.13
C VAL A 69 3.93 12.13 13.05
N ILE A 70 3.43 11.41 14.06
CA ILE A 70 3.49 9.94 14.09
C ILE A 70 2.73 9.34 12.89
N PRO A 71 1.43 9.62 12.68
CA PRO A 71 0.72 9.13 11.50
C PRO A 71 1.36 9.51 10.18
N LEU A 72 1.94 10.72 10.05
CA LEU A 72 2.62 11.13 8.82
C LEU A 72 3.86 10.30 8.51
N CYS A 73 4.71 10.01 9.51
CA CYS A 73 5.87 9.16 9.32
C CYS A 73 5.47 7.75 8.86
N PHE A 74 4.44 7.17 9.48
CA PHE A 74 3.93 5.85 9.10
C PHE A 74 3.22 5.86 7.75
N TRP A 75 2.51 6.93 7.41
CA TRP A 75 1.90 7.11 6.09
C TRP A 75 2.98 7.09 5.00
N PHE A 76 4.07 7.82 5.18
CA PHE A 76 5.19 7.82 4.22
C PHE A 76 5.78 6.41 4.03
N LEU A 77 6.00 5.68 5.13
CA LEU A 77 6.52 4.31 5.08
C LEU A 77 5.57 3.37 4.32
N ASP A 78 4.28 3.46 4.61
CA ASP A 78 3.25 2.61 3.99
C ASP A 78 3.04 2.95 2.50
N ALA A 79 3.09 4.24 2.15
CA ALA A 79 3.03 4.70 0.76
C ALA A 79 4.18 4.13 -0.08
N THR A 80 5.38 4.02 0.52
CA THR A 80 6.53 3.38 -0.12
C THR A 80 6.27 1.90 -0.39
N GLY A 81 5.71 1.17 0.59
CA GLY A 81 5.29 -0.23 0.41
C GLY A 81 4.28 -0.38 -0.73
N TYR A 82 3.25 0.45 -0.75
CA TYR A 82 2.22 0.41 -1.80
C TYR A 82 2.80 0.71 -3.19
N PHE A 83 3.72 1.66 -3.31
CA PHE A 83 4.39 1.96 -4.57
C PHE A 83 5.09 0.71 -5.16
N TYR A 84 5.78 -0.05 -4.32
CA TYR A 84 6.40 -1.31 -4.75
C TYR A 84 5.37 -2.39 -5.09
N GLN A 85 4.26 -2.49 -4.36
CA GLN A 85 3.17 -3.42 -4.73
C GLN A 85 2.66 -3.13 -6.15
N VAL A 86 2.42 -1.86 -6.49
CA VAL A 86 1.96 -1.48 -7.83
C VAL A 86 2.99 -1.86 -8.89
N LYS A 87 4.28 -1.60 -8.63
CA LYS A 87 5.36 -1.96 -9.56
C LYS A 87 5.41 -3.47 -9.81
N LEU A 88 5.35 -4.29 -8.76
CA LEU A 88 5.40 -5.76 -8.86
C LEU A 88 4.16 -6.33 -9.55
N ARG A 89 2.97 -5.79 -9.25
CA ARG A 89 1.73 -6.17 -9.95
C ARG A 89 1.79 -5.84 -11.45
N GLY A 90 2.41 -4.72 -11.82
CA GLY A 90 2.70 -4.40 -13.22
C GLY A 90 3.61 -5.42 -13.89
N THR A 91 4.67 -5.87 -13.21
CA THR A 91 5.56 -6.93 -13.72
C THR A 91 4.82 -8.25 -13.90
N MET A 92 3.99 -8.66 -12.93
CA MET A 92 3.17 -9.88 -13.04
C MET A 92 2.25 -9.83 -14.27
N GLU A 93 1.63 -8.68 -14.51
CA GLU A 93 0.75 -8.49 -15.66
C GLU A 93 1.52 -8.56 -16.99
N SER A 94 2.73 -7.99 -17.06
CA SER A 94 3.59 -8.11 -18.25
C SER A 94 3.96 -9.57 -18.56
N ILE A 95 4.24 -10.39 -17.54
CA ILE A 95 4.58 -11.81 -17.71
C ILE A 95 3.35 -12.58 -18.20
N ARG A 96 2.17 -12.31 -17.63
CA ARG A 96 0.90 -12.91 -18.08
C ARG A 96 0.59 -12.58 -19.53
N GLN A 97 0.80 -11.33 -19.95
CA GLN A 97 0.60 -10.92 -21.34
C GLN A 97 1.58 -11.61 -22.29
N HIS A 98 2.85 -11.76 -21.89
CA HIS A 98 3.86 -12.48 -22.67
C HIS A 98 3.50 -13.96 -22.85
N LEU A 99 3.05 -14.63 -21.78
CA LEU A 99 2.58 -16.02 -21.83
C LEU A 99 1.35 -16.17 -22.74
N ALA A 100 0.37 -15.28 -22.62
CA ALA A 100 -0.84 -15.29 -23.44
C ALA A 100 -0.54 -15.05 -24.94
N ALA A 101 0.45 -14.22 -25.26
CA ALA A 101 0.88 -13.97 -26.64
C ALA A 101 1.61 -15.18 -27.26
N ARG A 102 2.32 -15.99 -26.46
CA ARG A 102 3.08 -17.16 -26.94
C ARG A 102 2.21 -18.39 -27.22
N GLU A 103 1.21 -18.65 -26.39
CA GLU A 103 0.40 -19.89 -26.44
C GLU A 103 -0.81 -19.82 -27.38
N GLY A 104 -1.05 -18.65 -27.99
CA GLY A 104 -2.28 -18.39 -28.74
C GLY A 104 -3.49 -18.28 -27.81
N SER A 105 -4.41 -17.39 -28.16
CA SER A 105 -5.58 -16.96 -27.37
C SER A 105 -6.60 -18.05 -26.99
N THR A 106 -6.29 -19.33 -27.19
CA THR A 106 -7.18 -20.48 -27.00
C THR A 106 -7.03 -21.21 -25.66
N LEU A 107 -5.90 -21.10 -24.95
CA LEU A 107 -5.68 -21.87 -23.70
C LEU A 107 -5.89 -21.07 -22.42
N VAL A 108 -5.85 -19.74 -22.52
CA VAL A 108 -6.07 -18.86 -21.37
C VAL A 108 -7.21 -17.95 -21.77
N THR A 109 -8.38 -18.12 -21.16
CA THR A 109 -9.38 -17.07 -21.12
C THR A 109 -8.67 -15.85 -20.54
N ALA A 110 -8.19 -14.95 -21.40
CA ALA A 110 -7.54 -13.68 -21.06
C ALA A 110 -8.54 -12.68 -20.42
N GLN A 111 -9.54 -13.23 -19.73
CA GLN A 111 -10.59 -12.60 -18.94
C GLN A 111 -10.50 -13.05 -17.48
N GLY A 112 -9.33 -13.45 -17.00
CA GLY A 112 -9.05 -13.16 -15.59
C GLY A 112 -9.14 -11.65 -15.44
N GLU A 113 -10.02 -11.14 -14.57
CA GLU A 113 -10.19 -9.71 -14.32
C GLU A 113 -8.83 -9.00 -14.38
N LYS A 114 -8.69 -8.01 -15.25
CA LYS A 114 -7.48 -7.19 -15.34
C LYS A 114 -7.22 -6.62 -13.95
N VAL A 115 -6.28 -7.21 -13.22
CA VAL A 115 -6.00 -6.86 -11.82
C VAL A 115 -5.50 -5.40 -11.74
N ILE A 116 -4.90 -4.88 -12.82
CA ILE A 116 -4.52 -3.48 -13.01
C ILE A 116 -4.66 -3.12 -14.50
N SER A 117 -5.28 -1.98 -14.83
CA SER A 117 -5.28 -1.47 -16.21
C SER A 117 -3.86 -1.05 -16.63
N PRO A 118 -3.40 -1.36 -17.85
CA PRO A 118 -2.05 -1.01 -18.32
C PRO A 118 -1.74 0.50 -18.25
N GLU A 119 -2.76 1.36 -18.19
CA GLU A 119 -2.61 2.80 -17.94
C GLU A 119 -1.92 3.13 -16.61
N ARG A 120 -2.16 2.39 -15.51
CA ARG A 120 -1.53 2.70 -14.21
C ARG A 120 -0.02 2.47 -14.20
N VAL A 121 0.50 1.68 -15.13
CA VAL A 121 1.92 1.34 -15.23
C VAL A 121 2.69 2.37 -16.07
N SER A 122 2.03 3.03 -17.04
CA SER A 122 2.64 4.03 -17.94
C SER A 122 2.65 5.46 -17.39
N HIS A 123 2.03 5.69 -16.23
CA HIS A 123 2.00 7.01 -15.61
C HIS A 123 3.41 7.48 -15.19
N SER A 124 3.65 8.79 -15.39
CA SER A 124 4.85 9.49 -14.88
C SER A 124 5.11 9.13 -13.40
N ALA A 125 6.38 8.99 -13.03
CA ALA A 125 6.81 8.60 -11.68
C ALA A 125 6.10 9.42 -10.58
N LEU A 126 5.85 10.71 -10.83
CA LEU A 126 5.12 11.59 -9.91
C LEU A 126 3.66 11.18 -9.71
N LYS A 127 2.96 10.79 -10.77
CA LYS A 127 1.55 10.36 -10.70
C LYS A 127 1.43 9.01 -10.00
N ARG A 128 2.41 8.12 -10.17
CA ARG A 128 2.51 6.84 -9.43
C ARG A 128 2.79 7.04 -7.95
N VAL A 129 3.65 8.00 -7.60
CA VAL A 129 3.89 8.38 -6.20
C VAL A 129 2.61 8.98 -5.60
N LEU A 130 1.95 9.90 -6.30
CA LEU A 130 0.73 10.54 -5.81
C LEU A 130 -0.42 9.55 -5.62
N GLU A 131 -0.63 8.64 -6.57
CA GLU A 131 -1.60 7.54 -6.43
C GLU A 131 -1.24 6.61 -5.27
N ALA A 132 0.06 6.34 -5.03
CA ALA A 132 0.48 5.54 -3.88
C ALA A 132 0.29 6.26 -2.55
N THR A 133 0.44 7.59 -2.49
CA THR A 133 0.23 8.38 -1.27
C THR A 133 -1.25 8.56 -0.94
N PHE A 134 -2.14 8.67 -1.93
CA PHE A 134 -3.58 8.92 -1.72
C PHE A 134 -4.48 7.72 -2.04
N ASN A 135 -3.97 6.50 -1.90
CA ASN A 135 -4.77 5.31 -2.15
C ASN A 135 -5.72 4.97 -0.98
N HIS A 136 -6.71 4.11 -1.24
CA HIS A 136 -7.73 3.74 -0.25
C HIS A 136 -7.15 3.04 1.02
N SER A 137 -6.01 2.36 0.91
CA SER A 137 -5.31 1.77 2.07
C SER A 137 -4.77 2.84 3.02
N MET A 138 -4.59 4.08 2.57
CA MET A 138 -4.05 5.19 3.36
C MET A 138 -5.10 5.93 4.20
N TRP A 139 -6.38 5.55 4.09
CA TRP A 139 -7.48 6.22 4.78
C TRP A 139 -7.32 6.28 6.29
N LEU A 140 -6.72 5.26 6.90
CA LEU A 140 -6.44 5.26 8.34
C LEU A 140 -5.61 6.48 8.73
N TYR A 141 -4.51 6.74 8.02
CA TYR A 141 -3.64 7.88 8.30
C TYR A 141 -4.34 9.20 8.02
N ALA A 142 -5.13 9.29 6.94
CA ALA A 142 -5.91 10.48 6.64
C ALA A 142 -6.92 10.79 7.77
N VAL A 143 -7.57 9.78 8.32
CA VAL A 143 -8.48 9.92 9.46
C VAL A 143 -7.74 10.37 10.72
N LEU A 144 -6.61 9.74 11.06
CA LEU A 144 -5.80 10.10 12.24
C LEU A 144 -5.28 11.53 12.15
N VAL A 145 -4.69 11.90 11.00
CA VAL A 145 -4.21 13.26 10.73
C VAL A 145 -5.35 14.28 10.80
N SER A 146 -6.50 13.98 10.19
CA SER A 146 -7.65 14.88 10.22
C SER A 146 -8.19 15.05 11.64
N ALA A 147 -8.27 13.96 12.41
CA ALA A 147 -8.68 14.01 13.81
C ALA A 147 -7.70 14.86 14.63
N ALA A 148 -6.39 14.65 14.48
CA ALA A 148 -5.36 15.45 15.16
C ALA A 148 -5.48 16.94 14.83
N LEU A 149 -5.69 17.29 13.56
CA LEU A 149 -5.90 18.68 13.12
C LEU A 149 -7.17 19.30 13.70
N ILE A 150 -8.28 18.55 13.72
CA ILE A 150 -9.55 19.03 14.31
C ILE A 150 -9.37 19.29 15.80
N VAL A 151 -8.81 18.34 16.56
CA VAL A 151 -8.62 18.52 18.01
C VAL A 151 -7.63 19.65 18.29
N TRP A 152 -6.58 19.79 17.49
CA TRP A 152 -5.66 20.92 17.63
C TRP A 152 -6.33 22.27 17.34
N ALA A 153 -7.18 22.36 16.32
CA ALA A 153 -7.96 23.57 16.04
C ALA A 153 -8.91 23.92 17.21
N LEU A 154 -9.59 22.93 17.79
CA LEU A 154 -10.43 23.12 18.98
C LEU A 154 -9.63 23.66 20.18
N PHE A 155 -8.39 23.18 20.36
CA PHE A 155 -7.48 23.67 21.41
C PHE A 155 -7.06 25.12 21.15
N ILE A 156 -6.66 25.46 19.91
CA ILE A 156 -6.29 26.83 19.54
C ILE A 156 -7.46 27.80 19.76
N TRP A 157 -8.69 27.37 19.45
CA TRP A 157 -9.92 28.13 19.70
C TRP A 157 -10.39 28.13 21.16
N LYS A 158 -9.63 27.50 22.07
CA LYS A 158 -9.93 27.41 23.51
C LYS A 158 -11.28 26.74 23.84
N LEU A 159 -11.78 25.90 22.93
CA LEU A 159 -12.97 25.08 23.16
C LEU A 159 -12.66 23.87 24.05
N ILE A 160 -11.41 23.44 24.08
CA ILE A 160 -10.86 22.41 24.98
C ILE A 160 -9.62 22.98 25.71
N LYS A 161 -9.35 22.52 26.93
CA LYS A 161 -8.27 22.98 27.81
C LYS A 161 -7.40 21.81 28.26
#